data_AF-A0A7K3M146-F1
#
_entry.id   AF-A0A7K3M146-F1
#
_cell.length_a   1.000
_cell.length_b   1.000
_cell.length_c   1.000
_cell.angle_alpha   90.00
_cell.angle_beta   90.00
_cell.angle_gamma   90.00
#
_symmetry.space_group_name_H-M   'P 1'
#
loop_
_entity.id
_entity.type
_entity.pdbx_description
1 polymer ?
#
loop_
_entity_poly.entity_id
_entity_poly.type
_entity_poly.pdbx_seq_one_letter_code
_entity_poly.pdbx_strand_id
1 'polypeptide(L)' 'MANNAECLFGLELGMWPSPGAQLRVVAERAVFFVGDVPGLERIPDYSSDEETEIQANLVAWNSAFVPVYAVFLDGAPLG' A
#
# COMPACT_ATOMS: atom_id res chain seq x y z
N MET A 1 -6.80 -29.82 -8.41
CA MET A 1 -7.21 -28.42 -8.17
C MET A 1 -7.31 -28.26 -6.66
N ALA A 2 -6.25 -27.76 -6.02
CA ALA A 2 -6.20 -27.64 -4.56
C ALA A 2 -6.78 -26.29 -4.12
N ASN A 3 -7.59 -26.34 -3.06
CA ASN A 3 -8.27 -25.21 -2.43
C ASN A 3 -7.32 -24.04 -2.17
N ASN A 4 -7.72 -22.85 -2.66
CA ASN A 4 -7.15 -21.57 -2.24
C ASN A 4 -7.55 -21.30 -0.79
N ALA A 5 -6.76 -21.80 0.17
CA ALA A 5 -6.83 -21.30 1.53
C ALA A 5 -6.47 -19.81 1.51
N GLU A 6 -7.31 -19.02 2.20
CA GLU A 6 -7.45 -17.57 2.11
C GLU A 6 -6.13 -16.83 2.38
N CYS A 7 -5.46 -16.38 1.32
CA CYS A 7 -4.32 -15.48 1.43
C CYS A 7 -4.84 -14.05 1.68
N LEU A 8 -4.50 -13.46 2.82
CA LEU A 8 -4.89 -12.07 3.16
C LEU A 8 -4.23 -11.04 2.26
N PHE A 9 -3.01 -11.29 1.78
CA PHE A 9 -2.30 -10.45 0.82
C PHE A 9 -1.27 -11.27 0.02
N GLY A 10 -1.26 -11.09 -1.30
CA GLY A 10 -0.28 -11.69 -2.21
C GLY A 10 0.32 -10.65 -3.14
N LEU A 11 1.64 -10.65 -3.25
CA LEU A 11 2.38 -9.85 -4.24
C LEU A 11 3.03 -10.77 -5.26
N GLU A 12 2.75 -10.52 -6.53
CA GLU A 12 3.38 -11.21 -7.65
C GLU A 12 4.17 -10.21 -8.50
N LEU A 13 5.46 -10.47 -8.69
CA LEU A 13 6.33 -9.67 -9.53
C LEU A 13 6.86 -10.53 -10.67
N GLY A 14 6.55 -10.13 -11.91
CA GLY A 14 7.20 -10.69 -13.10
C GLY A 14 8.62 -10.14 -13.23
N MET A 15 9.61 -11.02 -13.35
CA MET A 15 11.03 -10.62 -13.41
C MET A 15 11.55 -10.57 -14.85
N TRP A 16 11.79 -9.38 -15.38
CA TRP A 16 12.50 -9.20 -16.66
C TRP A 16 14.03 -9.15 -16.43
N PRO A 17 14.88 -9.75 -17.30
CA PRO A 17 14.58 -10.32 -18.61
C PRO A 17 14.26 -11.82 -18.64
N SER A 18 13.92 -12.45 -17.51
CA SER A 18 13.68 -13.90 -17.46
C SER A 18 12.19 -14.22 -17.67
N PRO A 19 11.73 -14.52 -18.90
CA PRO A 19 10.32 -14.69 -19.17
C PRO A 19 9.83 -15.94 -18.43
N GLY A 20 8.81 -15.79 -17.60
CA GLY A 20 8.27 -16.87 -16.76
C GLY A 20 8.84 -16.96 -15.34
N ALA A 21 9.87 -16.18 -15.01
CA ALA A 21 10.28 -16.01 -13.62
C ALA A 21 9.27 -15.10 -12.88
N GLN A 22 8.65 -15.66 -11.85
CA GLN A 22 7.71 -14.96 -10.98
C GLN A 22 8.21 -15.06 -9.54
N LEU A 23 8.29 -13.91 -8.86
CA LEU A 23 8.43 -13.87 -7.41
C LEU A 23 7.02 -13.72 -6.82
N ARG A 24 6.59 -14.74 -6.07
CA ARG A 24 5.33 -14.70 -5.31
C ARG A 24 5.64 -14.59 -3.83
N VAL A 25 5.19 -13.52 -3.20
CA VAL A 25 5.25 -13.33 -1.75
C VAL A 25 3.83 -13.46 -1.21
N VAL A 26 3.64 -14.38 -0.26
CA VAL A 26 2.39 -14.56 0.47
C VAL A 26 2.68 -14.21 1.91
N ALA A 27 1.96 -13.22 2.45
CA ALA A 27 2.08 -12.85 3.84
C ALA A 27 1.11 -13.68 4.68
N GLU A 28 1.59 -14.26 5.79
CA GLU A 28 0.73 -14.90 6.80
C GLU A 28 -0.13 -13.85 7.53
N ARG A 29 0.43 -12.65 7.71
CA ARG A 29 -0.19 -11.53 8.42
C ARG A 29 0.15 -10.23 7.72
N ALA A 30 -0.78 -9.27 7.78
CA ALA A 30 -0.56 -7.93 7.27
C ALA A 30 -1.03 -6.91 8.29
N VAL A 31 -0.38 -5.74 8.31
CA VAL A 31 -0.83 -4.60 9.11
C VAL A 31 -1.00 -3.41 8.18
N PHE A 32 -2.21 -2.87 8.15
CA PHE A 32 -2.53 -1.66 7.40
C PHE A 32 -2.53 -0.49 8.36
N PHE A 33 -1.68 0.50 8.09
CA PHE A 33 -1.64 1.74 8.86
C PHE A 33 -2.42 2.83 8.12
N VAL A 34 -3.26 3.54 8.87
CA VAL A 34 -3.90 4.79 8.42
C VAL A 34 -3.33 5.89 9.30
N GLY A 35 -2.99 7.02 8.71
CA GLY A 35 -2.33 8.10 9.43
C GLY A 35 -2.25 9.38 8.63
N ASP A 36 -1.67 10.38 9.26
CA ASP A 36 -1.56 11.72 8.72
C ASP A 36 -0.16 11.98 8.16
N VAL A 37 -0.09 12.92 7.23
CA VAL A 37 1.18 13.50 6.76
C VAL A 37 1.17 14.98 7.18
N PRO A 38 1.91 15.35 8.25
CA PRO A 38 1.94 16.73 8.72
C PRO A 38 2.40 17.70 7.63
N GLY A 39 1.76 18.86 7.56
CA GLY A 39 2.05 19.89 6.55
C GLY A 39 1.23 19.78 5.27
N LEU A 40 0.39 18.75 5.12
CA LEU A 40 -0.62 18.66 4.06
C LEU A 40 -1.98 19.07 4.63
N GLU A 41 -2.20 20.39 4.72
CA GLU A 41 -3.37 20.97 5.40
C GLU A 41 -4.67 20.78 4.63
N ARG A 42 -4.60 20.55 3.31
CA ARG A 42 -5.77 20.33 2.46
C ARG A 42 -5.51 19.30 1.36
N ILE A 43 -6.58 18.69 0.88
CA ILE A 43 -6.56 17.87 -0.33
C ILE A 43 -6.48 18.83 -1.54
N PRO A 44 -5.57 18.61 -2.51
CA PRO A 44 -5.53 19.38 -3.75
C PRO A 44 -6.82 19.24 -4.58
N ASP A 45 -7.27 20.34 -5.18
CA ASP A 45 -8.28 20.36 -6.23
C ASP A 45 -7.59 20.41 -7.60
N TYR A 46 -7.45 19.25 -8.24
CA TYR A 46 -6.83 19.12 -9.55
C TYR A 46 -7.58 19.81 -10.69
N SER A 47 -8.77 20.36 -10.45
CA SER A 47 -9.54 21.08 -11.46
C SER A 47 -9.28 22.59 -11.47
N SER A 48 -8.88 23.16 -10.32
CA SER A 48 -8.77 24.62 -10.15
C SER A 48 -7.47 25.10 -9.55
N ASP A 49 -6.70 24.23 -8.87
CA ASP A 49 -5.46 24.63 -8.24
C ASP A 49 -4.33 24.79 -9.27
N GLU A 50 -3.43 25.75 -8.99
CA GLU A 50 -2.18 25.89 -9.71
C GLU A 50 -1.25 24.71 -9.41
N GLU A 51 -0.39 24.35 -10.38
CA GLU A 51 0.51 23.19 -10.25
C GLU A 51 1.40 23.26 -8.99
N THR A 52 1.85 24.46 -8.62
CA THR A 52 2.67 24.68 -7.42
C THR A 52 1.90 24.40 -6.13
N GLU A 53 0.60 24.73 -6.08
CA GLU A 53 -0.26 24.45 -4.93
C GLU A 53 -0.57 22.97 -4.80
N ILE A 54 -0.80 22.30 -5.94
CA ILE A 54 -0.98 20.85 -6.01
C ILE A 54 0.28 20.15 -5.49
N GLN A 55 1.46 20.53 -5.98
CA GLN A 55 2.73 19.91 -5.55
C GLN A 55 3.02 20.16 -4.06
N ALA A 56 2.68 21.34 -3.54
CA ALA A 56 2.86 21.65 -2.11
C ALA A 56 1.96 20.81 -1.20
N ASN A 57 0.82 20.31 -1.72
CA ASN A 57 -0.16 19.52 -0.96
C ASN A 57 -0.20 18.05 -1.39
N LEU A 58 0.83 17.56 -2.10
CA LEU A 58 0.95 16.17 -2.53
C LEU A 58 1.87 15.38 -1.59
N VAL A 59 1.44 14.18 -1.21
CA VAL A 59 2.28 13.23 -0.48
C VAL A 59 3.36 12.64 -1.39
N ALA A 60 4.57 12.50 -0.87
CA ALA A 60 5.69 11.85 -1.53
C ALA A 60 6.20 10.66 -0.69
N TRP A 61 6.98 9.76 -1.31
CA TRP A 61 7.54 8.59 -0.62
C TRP A 61 8.44 8.93 0.58
N ASN A 62 8.99 10.15 0.60
CA ASN A 62 9.83 10.66 1.69
C ASN A 62 9.07 11.54 2.69
N SER A 63 7.75 11.67 2.56
CA SER A 63 6.93 12.41 3.51
C SER A 63 6.96 11.75 4.89
N ALA A 64 6.96 12.57 5.94
CA ALA A 64 6.82 12.07 7.31
C ALA A 64 5.38 11.55 7.50
N PHE A 65 5.24 10.25 7.77
CA PHE A 65 3.95 9.61 8.02
C PHE A 65 3.77 9.34 9.51
N VAL A 66 2.66 9.79 10.08
CA VAL A 66 2.30 9.60 11.49
C VAL A 66 1.09 8.66 11.56
N PRO A 67 1.27 7.38 11.92
CA PRO A 67 0.16 6.44 12.02
C PRO A 67 -0.80 6.85 13.15
N VAL A 68 -2.09 6.89 12.82
CA VAL A 68 -3.19 7.18 13.76
C VAL A 68 -3.95 5.90 14.11
N TYR A 69 -4.02 4.96 13.16
CA TYR A 69 -4.72 3.70 13.33
C TYR A 69 -3.98 2.55 12.64
N ALA A 70 -4.15 1.34 13.15
CA ALA A 70 -3.60 0.12 12.57
C ALA A 70 -4.66 -0.98 12.56
N VAL A 71 -4.81 -1.64 11.41
CA VAL A 71 -5.63 -2.84 11.24
C VAL A 71 -4.70 -4.03 11.05
N PHE A 72 -4.80 -4.99 11.97
CA PHE A 72 -4.08 -6.26 11.89
C PHE A 72 -4.98 -7.28 11.20
N LEU A 73 -4.49 -7.85 10.12
CA LEU A 73 -5.10 -9.01 9.48
C LEU A 73 -4.32 -10.24 9.92
N ASP A 74 -4.90 -11.03 10.81
CA ASP A 74 -4.40 -12.34 11.21
C ASP A 74 -4.98 -13.41 10.28
N GLY A 75 -4.13 -14.32 9.78
CA GLY A 75 -4.59 -15.47 9.00
C GLY A 75 -5.43 -16.42 9.86
N ALA A 76 -6.49 -17.00 9.28
CA ALA A 76 -7.17 -18.13 9.91
C ALA A 76 -6.20 -19.33 10.03
N PRO A 77 -6.24 -20.12 11.12
CA PRO A 77 -5.40 -21.30 11.24
C PRO A 77 -5.71 -22.26 10.08
N LEU A 78 -4.66 -22.70 9.39
CA LEU A 78 -4.76 -23.75 8.38
C LEU A 78 -5.14 -25.04 9.11
N GLY A 79 -6.39 -25.47 8.94
CA GLY A 79 -6.84 -26.81 9.32
C GLY A 79 -6.23 -27.89 8.45
#